data_AF-A0A6V7MBU3-F1
#
_entry.id   AF-A0A6V7MBU3-F1
#
_cell.length_a   1.000
_cell.length_b   1.000
_cell.length_c   1.000
_cell.angle_alpha   90.00
_cell.angle_beta   90.00
_cell.angle_gamma   90.00
#
_symmetry.space_group_name_H-M   'P 1'
#
loop_
_entity.id
_entity.type
_entity.pdbx_description
1 polymer ?
#
loop_
_entity_poly.entity_id
_entity_poly.type
_entity_poly.pdbx_seq_one_letter_code
_entity_poly.pdbx_strand_id
1 'polypeptide(L)' 'IAMDWSDHALWWPERNHWLTRTRSTLDQYGVAADALLHFTPMHKTLRVQLPDMRCLDCRVDFSIKTFNAVINLCKEL' A
#
# COMPACT_ATOMS: atom_id res chain seq x y z
N ILE A 1 19.16 11.85 -11.85
CA ILE A 1 18.71 10.54 -11.31
C ILE A 1 17.20 10.67 -11.16
N ALA A 2 16.43 10.02 -12.03
CA ALA A 2 14.98 10.16 -12.02
C ALA A 2 14.42 9.48 -10.75
N MET A 3 13.65 10.23 -9.98
CA MET A 3 12.95 9.70 -8.80
C MET A 3 11.77 8.88 -9.30
N ASP A 4 11.72 7.59 -8.98
CA ASP A 4 10.68 6.69 -9.46
C ASP A 4 9.41 6.87 -8.62
N TRP A 5 8.45 7.62 -9.16
CA TRP A 5 7.17 7.89 -8.54
C TRP A 5 6.11 6.84 -8.85
N SER A 6 6.44 5.83 -9.68
CA SER A 6 5.49 4.82 -10.14
C SER A 6 4.91 3.99 -8.99
N ASP A 7 5.66 3.90 -7.89
CA ASP A 7 5.30 3.11 -6.70
C ASP A 7 4.60 3.94 -5.61
N HIS A 8 4.32 5.23 -5.85
CA HIS A 8 3.74 6.11 -4.82
C HIS A 8 2.22 6.28 -4.99
N ALA A 9 1.52 6.34 -3.86
CA ALA A 9 0.10 6.72 -3.83
C ALA A 9 -0.30 7.47 -2.56
N LEU A 10 -1.55 7.92 -2.56
CA LEU A 10 -2.19 8.61 -1.45
C LEU A 10 -2.90 7.59 -0.55
N TRP A 11 -2.49 7.58 0.71
CA TRP A 11 -3.12 6.85 1.80
C TRP A 11 -3.97 7.79 2.64
N TRP A 12 -5.22 7.43 2.89
CA TRP A 12 -6.12 8.15 3.78
C TRP A 12 -6.29 7.37 5.10
N PRO A 13 -5.61 7.78 6.19
CA PRO A 13 -5.65 7.08 7.48
C PRO A 13 -7.03 7.11 8.13
N GLU A 14 -7.78 8.22 8.05
CA GLU A 14 -9.09 8.34 8.71
C GLU A 14 -10.12 7.36 8.15
N ARG A 15 -10.05 7.06 6.85
CA ARG A 15 -10.89 6.05 6.19
C ARG A 15 -10.21 4.69 6.04
N ASN A 16 -8.95 4.58 6.45
CA ASN A 16 -8.12 3.40 6.27
C ASN A 16 -8.16 2.89 4.81
N HIS A 17 -8.02 3.82 3.84
CA HIS A 17 -8.20 3.52 2.42
C HIS A 17 -7.13 4.16 1.54
N TRP A 18 -6.72 3.45 0.50
CA TRP A 18 -5.80 3.97 -0.53
C TRP A 18 -6.58 4.56 -1.71
N LEU A 19 -6.18 5.74 -2.16
CA LEU A 19 -6.75 6.37 -3.35
C LEU A 19 -5.99 5.88 -4.59
N THR A 20 -6.34 4.70 -5.07
CA THR A 20 -5.67 4.06 -6.23
C THR A 20 -6.35 4.35 -7.57
N ARG A 21 -7.61 4.86 -7.58
CA ARG A 21 -8.29 5.21 -8.83
C ARG A 21 -7.89 6.61 -9.30
N THR A 22 -6.97 6.66 -10.26
CA THR A 22 -6.48 7.89 -10.89
C THR A 22 -7.53 8.65 -11.71
N ARG A 23 -8.64 8.00 -12.10
CA ARG A 23 -9.72 8.62 -12.91
C ARG A 23 -10.92 9.11 -12.09
N SER A 24 -10.88 8.94 -10.76
CA SER A 24 -11.95 9.39 -9.88
C SER A 24 -11.62 10.76 -9.31
N THR A 25 -12.64 11.61 -9.14
CA THR A 25 -12.44 12.93 -8.51
C THR A 25 -12.30 12.78 -6.99
N LEU A 26 -11.60 13.72 -6.35
CA LEU A 26 -11.51 13.80 -4.89
C LEU A 26 -12.90 13.89 -4.24
N ASP A 27 -13.83 14.58 -4.90
CA ASP A 27 -15.23 14.70 -4.49
C ASP A 27 -15.98 13.34 -4.51
N GLN A 28 -15.73 12.47 -5.49
CA GLN A 28 -16.28 11.10 -5.50
C GLN A 28 -15.78 10.25 -4.33
N TYR A 29 -14.58 10.54 -3.81
CA TYR A 29 -14.04 9.92 -2.61
C TYR A 29 -14.54 10.62 -1.32
N GLY A 30 -15.20 11.76 -1.43
CA GLY A 30 -15.61 12.60 -0.30
C GLY A 30 -14.44 13.24 0.44
N VAL A 31 -13.30 13.45 -0.25
CA VAL A 31 -12.14 14.14 0.33
C VAL A 31 -12.45 15.63 0.42
N ALA A 32 -12.48 16.15 1.63
CA ALA A 32 -12.60 17.58 1.91
C ALA A 32 -11.25 18.16 2.41
N ALA A 33 -11.20 19.46 2.69
CA ALA A 33 -9.96 20.16 3.04
C ALA A 33 -9.37 19.76 4.42
N ASP A 34 -10.18 19.14 5.27
CA ASP A 34 -9.80 18.57 6.56
C ASP A 34 -9.17 17.18 6.45
N ALA A 35 -9.36 16.50 5.32
CA ALA A 35 -8.85 15.15 5.12
C ALA A 35 -7.32 15.13 5.07
N LEU A 36 -6.71 14.43 6.01
CA LEU A 36 -5.27 14.18 6.02
C LEU A 36 -4.93 13.06 5.04
N LEU A 37 -4.15 13.37 3.99
CA LEU A 37 -3.65 12.39 3.04
C LEU A 37 -2.14 12.23 3.16
N HIS A 38 -1.68 11.00 3.23
CA HIS A 38 -0.26 10.66 3.25
C HIS A 38 0.19 10.19 1.88
N PHE A 39 1.15 10.90 1.29
CA PHE A 39 1.82 10.45 0.08
C PHE A 39 2.99 9.54 0.46
N THR A 40 2.89 8.26 0.13
CA THR A 40 3.86 7.22 0.54
C THR A 40 3.96 6.13 -0.54
N PRO A 41 5.11 5.44 -0.65
CA PRO A 41 5.20 4.24 -1.48
C PRO A 41 4.19 3.17 -1.04
N MET A 42 3.60 2.47 -2.01
CA MET A 42 2.68 1.35 -1.80
C MET A 42 3.42 0.10 -1.35
N HIS A 43 4.57 -0.20 -1.99
CA HIS A 43 5.39 -1.33 -1.57
C HIS A 43 6.33 -0.94 -0.44
N LYS A 44 6.25 -1.67 0.67
CA LYS A 44 7.16 -1.50 1.81
C LYS A 44 7.73 -2.83 2.23
N THR A 45 8.91 -2.79 2.86
CA THR A 45 9.54 -3.98 3.42
C THR A 45 8.81 -4.38 4.70
N LEU A 46 8.29 -5.60 4.72
CA LEU A 46 7.65 -6.22 5.87
C LEU A 46 8.49 -7.42 6.32
N ARG A 47 8.80 -7.47 7.61
CA ARG A 47 9.44 -8.64 8.21
C ARG A 47 8.38 -9.68 8.51
N VAL A 48 8.40 -10.78 7.76
CA VAL A 48 7.45 -11.89 7.88
C VAL A 48 8.12 -13.03 8.62
N GLN A 49 7.43 -13.54 9.64
CA GLN A 49 7.84 -14.76 10.34
C GLN A 49 7.17 -15.96 9.68
N LEU A 50 8.00 -16.88 9.20
CA LEU A 50 7.55 -18.15 8.66
C LEU A 50 7.16 -19.13 9.78
N PRO A 51 6.35 -20.16 9.47
CA PRO A 51 5.97 -21.19 10.45
C PRO A 51 7.14 -21.94 11.07
N ASP A 52 8.30 -21.96 10.41
CA ASP A 52 9.55 -22.56 10.89
C ASP A 52 10.37 -21.63 11.83
N MET A 53 9.75 -20.53 12.30
CA MET A 53 10.33 -19.49 13.15
C MET A 53 11.37 -18.58 12.47
N ARG A 54 11.67 -18.78 11.19
CA ARG A 54 12.59 -17.88 10.45
C ARG A 54 11.91 -16.56 10.15
N CYS A 55 12.67 -15.48 10.16
CA CYS A 55 12.21 -14.16 9.75
C CYS A 55 12.81 -13.81 8.39
N LEU A 56 11.98 -13.34 7.46
CA LEU A 56 12.38 -12.87 6.14
C LEU A 56 11.88 -11.45 5.93
N ASP A 57 12.68 -10.61 5.28
CA ASP A 57 12.28 -9.28 4.86
C ASP A 57 11.74 -9.36 3.44
N CYS A 58 10.43 -9.21 3.29
CA CYS A 58 9.73 -9.30 2.02
C CYS A 58 9.20 -7.92 1.60
N ARG A 59 9.28 -7.58 0.31
CA ARG A 59 8.67 -6.36 -0.22
C ARG A 59 7.21 -6.66 -0.53
N VAL A 60 6.28 -6.04 0.20
CA VAL A 60 4.84 -6.32 0.08
C VAL A 60 4.09 -5.05 -0.29
N ASP A 61 3.07 -5.17 -1.12
CA ASP A 61 2.14 -4.09 -1.48
C ASP A 61 1.11 -3.87 -0.36
N PHE A 62 1.11 -2.67 0.23
CA PHE A 62 0.17 -2.27 1.29
C PHE A 62 -1.15 -1.70 0.74
N SER A 63 -1.26 -1.47 -0.57
CA SER A 63 -2.44 -0.91 -1.22
C SER A 63 -3.53 -1.94 -1.52
N ILE A 64 -3.16 -3.21 -1.62
CA ILE A 64 -4.07 -4.32 -1.92
C ILE A 64 -4.67 -4.95 -0.65
N LYS A 65 -5.72 -5.75 -0.83
CA LYS A 65 -6.32 -6.52 0.26
C LYS A 65 -5.29 -7.49 0.85
N THR A 66 -5.31 -7.64 2.17
CA THR A 66 -4.41 -8.52 2.93
C THR A 66 -4.32 -9.93 2.35
N PHE A 67 -5.45 -10.52 1.97
CA PHE A 67 -5.48 -11.86 1.37
C PHE A 67 -4.70 -11.95 0.04
N ASN A 68 -4.85 -10.94 -0.84
CA ASN A 68 -4.09 -10.88 -2.10
C ASN A 68 -2.61 -10.63 -1.84
N ALA A 69 -2.28 -9.82 -0.83
CA ALA A 69 -0.90 -9.60 -0.42
C ALA A 69 -0.22 -10.89 0.04
N VAL A 70 -0.93 -11.71 0.83
CA VAL A 70 -0.44 -13.04 1.26
C VAL A 70 -0.27 -13.98 0.07
N ILE A 71 -1.22 -14.02 -0.87
CA ILE A 71 -1.07 -14.85 -2.09
C ILE A 71 0.16 -14.43 -2.90
N ASN A 72 0.37 -13.12 -3.09
CA ASN A 72 1.53 -12.62 -3.83
C ASN A 72 2.83 -12.96 -3.10
N LEU A 73 2.87 -12.79 -1.77
CA LEU A 73 4.00 -13.19 -0.95
C LEU A 73 4.30 -14.70 -1.07
N CYS A 74 3.27 -15.55 -1.03
CA CYS A 74 3.44 -17.00 -1.22
C CYS A 74 3.85 -17.40 -2.64
N LYS A 75 3.69 -16.53 -3.65
CA LYS A 75 4.17 -16.76 -5.03
C LYS A 75 5.62 -16.33 -5.24
N GLU A 76 6.10 -15.37 -4.45
CA GLU A 76 7.46 -14.85 -4.53
C GLU A 76 8.47 -15.63 -3.66
N LEU A 77 7.98 -16.33 -2.63
CA LEU A 77 8.75 -17.28 -1.79
C LEU A 77 8.99 -18.61 -2.50
#